data_AF-A0A1C7HSI0-F1
#
_entry.id   AF-A0A1C7HSI0-F1
#
_cell.length_a   1.000
_cell.length_b   1.000
_cell.length_c   1.000
_cell.angle_alpha   90.00
_cell.angle_beta   90.00
_cell.angle_gamma   90.00
#
_symmetry.space_group_name_H-M   'P 1'
#
loop_
_entity.id
_entity.type
_entity.pdbx_description
1 polymer ?
#
loop_
_entity_poly.entity_id
_entity_poly.type
_entity_poly.pdbx_seq_one_letter_code
_entity_poly.pdbx_strand_id
1 'polypeptide(L)'
;MIWTDKKGVRHSDYHVSCVTCAICMDCKHFKEMGNMKPICSAFPQGIPEAVWTGTLLHTIPVKGDHGFQYEKVEIEDTDLPELLYDED
;
A
#
# COMPACT_ATOMS: atom_id res chain seq x y z
N MET A 1 11.00 16.16 2.15
CA MET A 1 11.01 17.57 2.59
C MET A 1 9.61 17.99 3.07
N ILE A 2 9.51 19.12 3.76
CA ILE A 2 8.25 19.74 4.19
C ILE A 2 8.30 21.18 3.67
N TRP A 3 7.31 21.60 2.89
CA TRP A 3 7.21 22.94 2.31
C TRP A 3 5.84 23.55 2.62
N THR A 4 5.75 24.87 2.77
CA THR A 4 4.49 25.57 3.10
C THR A 4 3.99 26.33 1.89
N ASP A 5 2.71 26.20 1.55
CA ASP A 5 2.13 26.91 0.41
C ASP A 5 1.84 28.40 0.71
N LYS A 6 1.44 29.14 -0.32
CA LYS A 6 1.12 30.58 -0.24
C LYS A 6 -0.12 30.89 0.62
N LYS A 7 -0.86 29.86 1.03
CA LYS A 7 -2.01 29.95 1.94
C LYS A 7 -1.64 29.55 3.37
N GLY A 8 -0.36 29.26 3.64
CA GLY A 8 0.13 28.88 4.97
C GLY A 8 -0.11 27.42 5.32
N VAL A 9 -0.52 26.58 4.37
CA VAL A 9 -0.74 25.15 4.60
C VAL A 9 0.60 24.43 4.49
N ARG A 10 0.95 23.64 5.51
CA ARG A 10 2.19 22.83 5.53
C ARG A 10 1.96 21.54 4.73
N HIS A 11 2.68 21.41 3.62
CA HIS A 11 2.74 20.24 2.76
C HIS A 11 4.03 19.48 3.04
N SER A 12 3.98 18.16 2.97
CA SER A 12 5.13 17.30 3.13
C SER A 12 5.27 16.48 1.85
N ASP A 13 6.42 16.57 1.19
CA ASP A 13 6.80 15.66 0.10
C ASP A 13 7.29 14.31 0.63
N TYR A 14 7.43 14.17 1.97
CA TYR A 14 7.11 12.89 2.61
C TYR A 14 5.59 12.72 2.47
N HIS A 15 5.19 12.15 1.33
CA HIS A 15 3.83 11.68 1.10
C HIS A 15 3.37 11.06 2.41
N VAL A 16 2.29 11.58 2.98
CA VAL A 16 1.54 10.92 4.06
C VAL A 16 1.59 9.44 3.74
N SER A 17 2.32 8.70 4.58
CA SER A 17 2.49 7.27 4.51
C SER A 17 1.09 6.70 4.56
N CYS A 18 0.53 6.50 3.38
CA CYS A 18 -0.80 6.02 3.22
C CYS A 18 -0.75 4.58 3.71
N VAL A 19 -1.28 4.36 4.92
CA VAL A 19 -1.19 3.10 5.67
C VAL A 19 -1.73 1.93 4.85
N THR A 20 -2.64 2.21 3.93
CA THR A 20 -3.23 1.24 3.00
C THR A 20 -2.43 1.01 1.73
N CYS A 21 -1.48 1.89 1.37
CA CYS A 21 -0.45 1.54 0.37
C CYS A 21 0.32 0.31 0.85
N ALA A 22 0.66 0.24 2.14
CA ALA A 22 1.33 -0.91 2.73
C ALA A 22 0.45 -2.16 2.64
N ILE A 23 -0.84 -2.06 3.00
CA ILE A 23 -1.77 -3.20 2.89
C ILE A 23 -1.89 -3.71 1.45
N CYS A 24 -1.98 -2.82 0.46
CA CYS A 24 -1.99 -3.26 -0.94
C CYS A 24 -0.65 -3.91 -1.34
N MET A 25 0.50 -3.36 -0.93
CA MET A 25 1.80 -3.97 -1.22
C MET A 25 2.00 -5.32 -0.52
N ASP A 26 1.42 -5.50 0.67
CA ASP A 26 1.45 -6.74 1.45
C ASP A 26 0.35 -7.74 1.02
N CYS A 27 -0.35 -7.49 -0.09
CA CYS A 27 -1.42 -8.36 -0.58
C CYS A 27 -0.89 -9.32 -1.64
N LYS A 28 -1.25 -10.62 -1.54
CA LYS A 28 -0.87 -11.65 -2.53
C LYS A 28 -1.37 -11.35 -3.95
N HIS A 29 -2.40 -10.54 -4.09
CA HIS A 29 -3.01 -10.20 -5.38
C HIS A 29 -2.45 -8.92 -6.00
N PHE A 30 -1.59 -8.19 -5.29
CA PHE A 30 -0.93 -7.02 -5.84
C PHE A 30 0.07 -7.43 -6.91
N LYS A 31 0.06 -6.72 -8.04
CA LYS A 31 0.92 -7.06 -9.18
C LYS A 31 2.09 -6.09 -9.28
N GLU A 32 1.78 -4.83 -9.54
CA GLU A 32 2.81 -3.82 -9.78
C GLU A 32 2.24 -2.41 -9.64
N MET A 33 3.15 -1.46 -9.43
CA MET A 33 2.86 -0.05 -9.52
C MET A 33 2.95 0.35 -11.01
N GLY A 34 1.84 0.25 -11.73
CA GLY A 34 1.79 0.67 -13.13
C GLY A 34 2.17 2.14 -13.30
N ASN A 35 2.41 2.57 -14.54
CA ASN A 35 2.95 3.90 -14.89
C ASN A 35 2.24 5.12 -14.25
N MET A 36 1.00 4.98 -13.76
CA MET A 36 0.28 6.03 -13.04
C MET A 36 -0.66 5.52 -11.93
N LYS A 37 -0.99 4.23 -11.91
CA LYS A 37 -1.94 3.65 -10.94
C LYS A 37 -1.47 2.26 -10.51
N PRO A 38 -1.57 1.92 -9.22
CA PRO A 38 -1.26 0.58 -8.74
C PRO A 38 -2.28 -0.41 -9.31
N ILE A 39 -1.84 -1.59 -9.74
CA ILE A 39 -2.72 -2.62 -10.29
C ILE A 39 -2.66 -3.89 -9.43
N CYS A 40 -3.79 -4.58 -9.33
CA CYS A 40 -3.91 -5.87 -8.67
C CYS A 40 -4.78 -6.80 -9.50
N SER A 41 -4.81 -8.09 -9.17
CA SER A 41 -5.65 -9.08 -9.86
C SER A 41 -7.14 -8.75 -9.79
N ALA A 42 -7.58 -8.11 -8.69
CA ALA A 42 -8.96 -7.61 -8.54
C ALA A 42 -9.26 -6.44 -9.49
N PHE A 43 -8.31 -5.49 -9.60
CA PHE A 43 -8.44 -4.27 -10.40
C PHE A 43 -7.33 -4.18 -11.46
N PRO A 44 -7.46 -4.90 -12.59
CA PRO A 44 -6.44 -4.92 -13.64
C PRO A 44 -6.30 -3.58 -14.36
N GLN A 45 -7.33 -2.72 -14.29
CA GLN A 45 -7.32 -1.37 -14.89
C GLN A 45 -6.75 -0.29 -13.95
N GLY A 46 -6.41 -0.64 -12.71
CA GLY A 46 -5.97 0.29 -11.69
C GLY A 46 -6.85 0.25 -10.44
N ILE A 47 -6.20 0.13 -9.28
CA ILE A 47 -6.82 0.23 -7.97
C ILE A 47 -7.38 1.66 -7.82
N PRO A 48 -8.66 1.81 -7.46
CA PRO A 48 -9.25 3.12 -7.22
C PRO A 48 -8.51 3.87 -6.11
N GLU A 49 -8.39 5.19 -6.26
CA GLU A 49 -7.72 6.02 -5.25
C GLU A 49 -8.34 5.88 -3.87
N ALA A 50 -9.66 5.71 -3.74
CA ALA A 50 -10.31 5.47 -2.46
C ALA A 50 -9.84 4.18 -1.77
N VAL A 51 -9.54 3.13 -2.56
CA VAL A 51 -9.01 1.85 -2.03
C VAL A 51 -7.54 1.98 -1.69
N TRP A 52 -6.77 2.60 -2.58
CA TRP A 52 -5.34 2.83 -2.40
C TRP A 52 -5.04 3.75 -1.20
N THR A 53 -5.78 4.87 -1.08
CA THR A 53 -5.67 5.84 0.01
C THR A 53 -6.17 5.32 1.36
N GLY A 54 -6.96 4.24 1.34
CA GLY A 54 -7.49 3.62 2.53
C GLY A 54 -8.79 4.21 3.03
N THR A 55 -9.39 5.07 2.22
CA THR A 55 -10.77 5.52 2.41
C THR A 55 -11.73 4.33 2.34
N LEU A 56 -11.40 3.29 1.57
CA LEU A 56 -12.18 2.07 1.42
C LEU A 56 -11.29 0.83 1.61
N LEU A 57 -11.49 0.11 2.71
CA LEU A 57 -10.71 -1.10 3.01
C LEU A 57 -11.18 -2.27 2.13
N HIS A 58 -10.24 -2.87 1.39
CA HIS A 58 -10.51 -4.04 0.53
C HIS A 58 -10.61 -5.36 1.32
N THR A 59 -11.07 -5.28 2.56
CA THR A 59 -11.38 -6.43 3.44
C THR A 59 -12.85 -6.86 3.33
N ILE A 60 -13.67 -6.04 2.65
CA ILE A 60 -15.04 -6.35 2.26
C ILE A 60 -15.10 -6.42 0.73
N PRO A 61 -16.03 -7.19 0.15
CA PRO A 61 -16.20 -7.23 -1.30
C PRO A 61 -16.60 -5.84 -1.82
N VAL A 62 -15.89 -5.36 -2.84
CA VAL A 62 -16.05 -4.03 -3.43
C VAL A 62 -16.57 -4.19 -4.85
N LYS A 63 -17.49 -3.32 -5.26
CA LYS A 63 -18.04 -3.37 -6.60
C LYS A 63 -16.93 -3.26 -7.66
N GLY A 64 -16.69 -4.34 -8.39
CA GLY A 64 -15.67 -4.42 -9.44
C GLY A 64 -14.36 -5.09 -9.03
N ASP A 65 -14.28 -5.70 -7.84
CA ASP A 65 -13.15 -6.49 -7.35
C ASP A 65 -13.00 -7.89 -8.00
N HIS A 66 -13.90 -8.22 -8.93
CA HIS A 66 -14.01 -9.55 -9.56
C HIS A 66 -14.06 -10.71 -8.56
N GLY A 67 -14.52 -10.46 -7.33
CA GLY A 67 -14.62 -11.46 -6.25
C GLY A 67 -13.34 -11.71 -5.46
N PHE A 68 -12.27 -10.93 -5.67
CA PHE A 68 -11.02 -11.07 -4.92
C PHE A 68 -11.01 -10.16 -3.68
N GLN A 69 -10.67 -10.73 -2.53
CA GLN A 69 -10.53 -9.99 -1.27
C GLN A 69 -9.06 -9.84 -0.88
N TYR A 70 -8.77 -8.95 0.06
CA TYR A 70 -7.43 -8.83 0.62
C TYR A 70 -6.97 -10.13 1.28
N GLU A 71 -5.83 -10.64 0.84
CA GLU A 71 -5.12 -11.76 1.45
C GLU A 71 -3.68 -11.33 1.73
N LYS A 72 -3.30 -11.34 3.01
CA LYS A 72 -1.96 -10.92 3.45
C LYS A 72 -0.91 -11.92 2.97
N VAL A 73 0.23 -11.43 2.51
CA VAL A 73 1.44 -12.23 2.33
C VAL A 73 1.98 -12.54 3.73
N GLU A 74 1.89 -13.80 4.15
CA GLU A 74 2.60 -14.27 5.33
C GLU A 74 4.08 -14.36 4.96
N ILE A 75 4.87 -13.40 5.41
CA ILE A 75 6.33 -13.48 5.41
C ILE A 75 6.68 -14.24 6.69
N GLU A 76 7.12 -15.48 6.56
CA GLU A 76 7.65 -16.25 7.70
C GLU A 76 8.96 -15.58 8.16
N ASP A 77 9.15 -15.47 9.48
CA ASP A 77 10.28 -14.79 10.14
C ASP A 77 11.68 -15.38 9.83
N THR A 78 11.77 -16.33 8.90
CA THR A 78 12.97 -17.12 8.59
C THR A 78 13.98 -16.39 7.70
N ASP A 79 13.62 -15.25 7.10
CA ASP A 79 14.48 -14.47 6.19
C ASP A 79 15.11 -13.22 6.84
N LEU A 80 15.00 -13.04 8.16
CA LEU A 80 15.85 -12.07 8.85
C LEU A 80 17.27 -12.64 8.96
N PRO A 81 18.27 -12.16 8.19
CA PRO A 81 19.64 -12.46 8.52
C PRO A 81 19.86 -12.02 9.98
N GLU A 82 20.53 -12.85 10.77
CA GLU A 82 20.92 -12.66 12.18
C GLU A 82 21.81 -11.40 12.37
N LEU A 83 21.39 -10.21 11.92
CA LEU A 83 22.14 -8.96 11.96
C LEU A 83 21.82 -8.15 13.23
N LEU A 84 21.63 -8.84 14.36
CA LEU A 84 21.45 -8.21 15.67
C LEU A 84 22.15 -8.98 16.80
N TYR A 85 23.27 -9.66 16.50
CA TYR A 85 24.17 -10.15 17.54
C TYR A 85 25.62 -9.83 17.19
N ASP A 86 26.00 -8.56 17.27
CA ASP A 86 27.34 -8.25 17.76
C ASP A 86 27.17 -8.03 19.28
N GLU A 87 27.41 -9.07 20.07
CA GLU A 87 27.60 -8.96 21.52
C GLU A 87 28.92 -8.22 21.79
N ASP A 88 28.82 -7.11 22.54
CA ASP A 88 29.83 -6.32 23.30
C ASP A 88 31.21 -5.98 22.67
#